data_AF-F0M250-F1
#
_entry.id   AF-F0M250-F1
#
_cell.length_a   1.000
_cell.length_b   1.000
_cell.length_c   1.000
_cell.angle_alpha   90.00
_cell.angle_beta   90.00
_cell.angle_gamma   90.00
#
_symmetry.space_group_name_H-M   'P 1'
#
loop_
_entity.id
_entity.type
_entity.pdbx_description
1 polymer ?
#
loop_
_entity_poly.entity_id
_entity_poly.type
_entity_poly.pdbx_seq_one_letter_code
_entity_poly.pdbx_strand_id
1 'polypeptide(L)'
;MVYRGPYKIRVEEKDIPRIEHPDDAVVRVTTGAICGSDLHLSHGMMPDTRVGMTFGHEFVGVVHEVGSSVQNLAVGERVMVPFNVYCGSCWFCSRGLYSNCHNVNPNATAVGGIYGYSPTCGGYDGGQAEFGSKRADVNHQRIDPILVGGPWVMAGLRAVAAVRALARRASERT
;
A
#
# COMPACT_ATOMS: atom_id res chain seq x y z
N MET A 1 7.93 1.25 7.19
CA MET A 1 9.08 0.36 6.94
C MET A 1 9.77 0.84 5.69
N VAL A 2 10.98 1.37 5.81
CA VAL A 2 11.69 2.14 4.77
C VAL A 2 12.94 1.39 4.31
N TYR A 3 13.10 1.27 3.00
CA TYR A 3 14.25 0.63 2.37
C TYR A 3 15.50 1.53 2.39
N ARG A 4 16.63 0.96 2.79
CA ARG A 4 17.95 1.61 2.89
C ARG A 4 19.06 0.84 2.14
N GLY A 5 18.67 0.01 1.18
CA GLY A 5 19.56 -0.84 0.40
C GLY A 5 19.37 -2.33 0.69
N PRO A 6 20.07 -3.23 -0.04
CA PRO A 6 19.89 -4.67 0.12
C PRO A 6 20.10 -5.10 1.57
N TYR A 7 19.15 -5.87 2.10
CA TYR A 7 19.08 -6.36 3.49
C TYR A 7 19.05 -5.26 4.56
N LYS A 8 18.84 -3.99 4.17
CA LYS A 8 18.81 -2.83 5.06
C LYS A 8 17.43 -2.20 5.00
N ILE A 9 16.61 -2.54 5.97
CA ILE A 9 15.27 -1.98 6.13
C ILE A 9 15.15 -1.41 7.54
N ARG A 10 14.55 -0.22 7.66
CA ARG A 10 14.41 0.49 8.94
C ARG A 10 12.97 0.93 9.17
N VAL A 11 12.61 1.10 10.44
CA VAL A 11 11.42 1.87 10.79
C VAL A 11 11.86 3.31 10.97
N GLU A 12 11.16 4.21 10.30
CA GLU A 12 11.46 5.63 10.25
C GLU A 12 10.15 6.40 10.26
N GLU A 13 10.20 7.59 10.86
CA GLU A 13 9.10 8.53 10.84
C GLU A 13 9.00 9.18 9.45
N LYS A 14 7.77 9.26 8.93
CA LYS A 14 7.42 9.93 7.68
C LYS A 14 6.13 10.71 7.91
N ASP A 15 5.96 11.80 7.17
CA ASP A 15 4.70 12.56 7.20
C ASP A 15 3.52 11.68 6.77
N ILE A 16 2.35 11.97 7.35
CA ILE A 16 1.10 11.38 6.87
C ILE A 16 0.93 11.78 5.39
N PRO A 17 0.68 10.82 4.48
CA PRO A 17 0.43 11.15 3.08
C PRO A 17 -0.73 12.11 2.94
N ARG A 18 -0.61 13.07 2.02
CA ARG A 18 -1.67 14.02 1.70
C ARG A 18 -2.45 13.55 0.47
N ILE A 19 -3.66 14.05 0.31
CA ILE A 19 -4.42 13.89 -0.94
C ILE A 19 -3.70 14.66 -2.05
N GLU A 20 -3.25 13.95 -3.09
CA GLU A 20 -2.59 14.54 -4.27
C GLU A 20 -3.53 14.62 -5.47
N HIS A 21 -4.47 13.69 -5.59
CA HIS A 21 -5.51 13.66 -6.61
C HIS A 21 -6.91 13.67 -5.97
N PRO A 22 -7.92 14.32 -6.59
CA PRO A 22 -9.31 14.32 -6.09
C PRO A 22 -9.94 12.94 -5.88
N ASP A 23 -9.38 11.90 -6.50
CA ASP A 23 -9.86 10.52 -6.39
C ASP A 23 -9.14 9.73 -5.29
N ASP A 24 -8.19 10.32 -4.56
CA ASP A 24 -7.37 9.61 -3.58
C ASP A 24 -8.07 9.40 -2.24
N ALA A 25 -7.52 8.52 -1.42
CA ALA A 25 -7.83 8.41 0.00
C ALA A 25 -6.57 8.06 0.78
N VAL A 26 -6.53 8.56 2.00
CA VAL A 26 -5.54 8.15 3.00
C VAL A 26 -6.19 7.09 3.86
N VAL A 27 -5.48 5.98 4.08
CA VAL A 27 -5.92 4.89 4.94
C VAL A 27 -5.02 4.85 6.16
N ARG A 28 -5.61 4.93 7.36
CA ARG A 28 -4.94 4.57 8.60
C ARG A 28 -4.84 3.06 8.68
N VAL A 29 -3.65 2.53 8.45
CA VAL A 29 -3.39 1.11 8.40
C VAL A 29 -3.60 0.51 9.79
N THR A 30 -4.45 -0.51 9.86
CA THR A 30 -4.66 -1.27 11.11
C THR A 30 -3.82 -2.52 11.10
N THR A 31 -3.69 -3.15 9.93
CA THR A 31 -2.94 -4.39 9.77
C THR A 31 -2.31 -4.45 8.39
N GLY A 32 -1.04 -4.87 8.34
CA GLY A 32 -0.29 -5.13 7.12
C GLY A 32 0.38 -6.50 7.22
N ALA A 33 0.65 -7.12 6.08
CA ALA A 33 1.37 -8.38 5.98
C ALA A 33 2.76 -8.17 5.36
N ILE A 34 3.57 -9.23 5.40
CA ILE A 34 4.83 -9.32 4.68
C ILE A 34 4.65 -10.41 3.63
N CYS A 35 4.78 -10.02 2.37
CA CYS A 35 4.65 -10.94 1.25
C CYS A 35 6.00 -11.58 0.93
N GLY A 36 5.99 -12.77 0.31
CA GLY A 36 7.21 -13.35 -0.26
C GLY A 36 7.89 -12.43 -1.28
N SER A 37 7.11 -11.62 -2.02
CA SER A 37 7.64 -10.66 -3.00
C SER A 37 8.39 -9.48 -2.35
N ASP A 38 8.11 -9.14 -1.08
CA ASP A 38 8.89 -8.14 -0.34
C ASP A 38 10.35 -8.60 -0.19
N LEU A 39 10.62 -9.91 -0.21
CA LEU A 39 11.98 -10.46 -0.18
C LEU A 39 12.76 -10.11 -1.46
N HIS A 40 12.11 -10.04 -2.62
CA HIS A 40 12.79 -9.64 -3.86
C HIS A 40 13.29 -8.20 -3.78
N LEU A 41 12.50 -7.30 -3.17
CA LEU A 41 12.92 -5.91 -2.90
C LEU A 41 14.04 -5.86 -1.86
N SER A 42 13.84 -6.55 -0.72
CA SER A 42 14.82 -6.66 0.37
C SER A 42 16.18 -7.12 -0.13
N HIS A 43 16.22 -8.12 -1.00
CA HIS A 43 17.47 -8.68 -1.54
C HIS A 43 18.09 -7.82 -2.65
N GLY A 44 17.44 -6.72 -3.06
CA GLY A 44 17.90 -5.88 -4.17
C GLY A 44 17.75 -6.54 -5.54
N MET A 45 16.86 -7.53 -5.69
CA MET A 45 16.62 -8.25 -6.94
C MET A 45 15.71 -7.48 -7.89
N MET A 46 14.92 -6.55 -7.37
CA MET A 46 14.03 -5.71 -8.15
C MET A 46 14.76 -4.47 -8.70
N PRO A 47 14.77 -4.26 -10.03
CA PRO A 47 15.39 -3.08 -10.62
C PRO A 47 14.79 -1.78 -10.09
N ASP A 48 15.62 -0.75 -10.00
CA ASP A 48 15.25 0.59 -9.54
C ASP A 48 14.64 0.63 -8.12
N THR A 49 14.89 -0.34 -7.24
CA THR A 49 14.44 -0.22 -5.84
C THR A 49 15.18 0.93 -5.14
N ARG A 50 14.50 2.06 -4.90
CA ARG A 50 15.13 3.29 -4.40
C ARG A 50 15.15 3.37 -2.88
N VAL A 51 16.25 3.88 -2.34
CA VAL A 51 16.38 4.20 -0.92
C VAL A 51 15.33 5.25 -0.53
N GLY A 52 14.65 5.03 0.61
CA GLY A 52 13.59 5.90 1.11
C GLY A 52 12.17 5.43 0.80
N MET A 53 12.01 4.41 -0.05
CA MET A 53 10.71 3.83 -0.37
C MET A 53 10.14 3.03 0.81
N THR A 54 8.82 3.13 0.98
CA THR A 54 8.06 2.38 1.96
C THR A 54 7.56 1.09 1.33
N PHE A 55 7.82 -0.06 1.94
CA PHE A 55 7.39 -1.36 1.42
C PHE A 55 5.95 -1.71 1.81
N GLY A 56 5.44 -2.78 1.20
CA GLY A 56 4.20 -3.44 1.58
C GLY A 56 3.02 -3.15 0.65
N HIS A 57 2.43 -4.20 0.12
CA HIS A 57 1.25 -4.16 -0.76
C HIS A 57 0.07 -4.97 -0.22
N GLU A 58 0.17 -5.45 1.02
CA GLU A 58 -0.87 -6.25 1.67
C GLU A 58 -1.30 -5.55 2.95
N PHE A 59 -2.37 -4.74 2.87
CA PHE A 59 -2.82 -4.01 4.04
C PHE A 59 -4.32 -3.72 4.05
N VAL A 60 -4.83 -3.63 5.28
CA VAL A 60 -6.19 -3.25 5.61
C VAL A 60 -6.15 -2.09 6.60
N GLY A 61 -7.20 -1.28 6.59
CA GLY A 61 -7.25 -0.14 7.48
C GLY A 61 -8.60 0.53 7.54
N VAL A 62 -8.58 1.73 8.11
CA VAL A 62 -9.73 2.61 8.22
C VAL A 62 -9.46 3.86 7.41
N VAL A 63 -10.43 4.29 6.61
CA VAL A 63 -10.32 5.52 5.81
C VAL A 63 -10.14 6.71 6.74
N HIS A 64 -9.05 7.43 6.53
CA HIS A 64 -8.65 8.60 7.32
C HIS A 64 -9.09 9.90 6.64
N GLU A 65 -8.90 9.99 5.33
CA GLU A 65 -9.20 11.15 4.50
C GLU A 65 -9.58 10.68 3.09
N VAL A 66 -10.45 11.42 2.39
CA VAL A 66 -10.83 11.16 1.00
C VAL A 66 -10.74 12.46 0.19
N GLY A 67 -10.36 12.33 -1.08
CA GLY A 67 -10.37 13.44 -2.03
C GLY A 67 -11.79 13.86 -2.43
N SER A 68 -11.90 15.06 -3.01
CA SER A 68 -13.19 15.70 -3.29
C SER A 68 -14.06 14.99 -4.32
N SER A 69 -13.48 14.13 -5.16
CA SER A 69 -14.21 13.38 -6.19
C SER A 69 -14.64 11.98 -5.74
N VAL A 70 -14.19 11.50 -4.58
CA VAL A 70 -14.52 10.16 -4.08
C VAL A 70 -16.00 10.09 -3.69
N GLN A 71 -16.76 9.24 -4.38
CA GLN A 71 -18.21 9.07 -4.12
C GLN A 71 -18.54 7.78 -3.35
N ASN A 72 -17.70 6.75 -3.49
CA ASN A 72 -18.00 5.38 -3.07
C ASN A 72 -17.31 4.96 -1.77
N LEU A 73 -16.72 5.91 -1.05
CA LEU A 73 -15.96 5.65 0.16
C LEU A 73 -16.08 6.82 1.13
N ALA A 74 -16.26 6.53 2.42
CA ALA A 74 -16.36 7.53 3.48
C ALA A 74 -15.28 7.37 4.55
N VAL A 75 -14.90 8.49 5.18
CA VAL A 75 -14.03 8.49 6.36
C VAL A 75 -14.64 7.61 7.46
N GLY A 76 -13.80 6.78 8.09
CA GLY A 76 -14.23 5.82 9.10
C GLY A 76 -14.58 4.42 8.56
N GLU A 77 -14.75 4.24 7.25
CA GLU A 77 -15.01 2.92 6.67
C GLU A 77 -13.79 2.00 6.75
N ARG A 78 -14.04 0.70 6.93
CA ARG A 78 -13.01 -0.34 6.87
C ARG A 78 -12.79 -0.83 5.45
N VAL A 79 -11.54 -0.86 5.02
CA VAL A 79 -11.16 -1.16 3.65
C VAL A 79 -10.00 -2.14 3.59
N MET A 80 -10.07 -3.03 2.60
CA MET A 80 -8.94 -3.79 2.09
C MET A 80 -8.44 -3.06 0.86
N VAL A 81 -7.13 -2.87 0.79
CA VAL A 81 -6.48 -2.22 -0.36
C VAL A 81 -5.88 -3.33 -1.22
N PRO A 82 -6.37 -3.52 -2.46
CA PRO A 82 -5.75 -4.43 -3.41
C PRO A 82 -4.29 -4.02 -3.65
N PHE A 83 -3.41 -5.00 -3.87
CA PHE A 83 -1.99 -4.71 -4.11
C PHE A 83 -1.76 -3.90 -5.41
N ASN A 84 -2.61 -4.11 -6.42
CA ASN A 84 -2.54 -3.41 -7.70
C ASN A 84 -3.08 -1.98 -7.58
N VAL A 85 -2.42 -1.05 -8.25
CA VAL A 85 -2.96 0.27 -8.55
C VAL A 85 -3.68 0.21 -9.90
N TYR A 86 -4.88 0.77 -10.01
CA TYR A 86 -5.58 0.87 -11.30
C TYR A 86 -6.51 2.08 -11.40
N CYS A 87 -6.88 2.45 -12.63
CA CYS A 87 -7.72 3.62 -12.93
C CYS A 87 -9.20 3.32 -13.17
N GLY A 88 -9.57 2.05 -13.34
CA GLY A 88 -10.97 1.62 -13.59
C GLY A 88 -11.52 1.90 -14.99
N SER A 89 -10.90 2.79 -15.78
CA SER A 89 -11.48 3.28 -17.04
C SER A 89 -10.68 2.94 -18.31
N CYS A 90 -9.40 2.59 -18.21
CA CYS A 90 -8.59 2.29 -19.40
C CYS A 90 -9.01 0.99 -20.12
N TRP A 91 -8.43 0.74 -21.30
CA TRP A 91 -8.73 -0.46 -22.11
C TRP A 91 -8.59 -1.77 -21.30
N PHE A 92 -7.57 -1.86 -20.44
CA PHE A 92 -7.36 -3.02 -19.58
C PHE A 92 -8.38 -3.07 -18.43
N CYS A 93 -8.61 -1.94 -17.75
CA CYS A 93 -9.53 -1.89 -16.60
C CYS A 93 -10.98 -2.17 -16.99
N SER A 94 -11.43 -1.66 -18.15
CA SER A 94 -12.79 -1.94 -18.66
C SER A 94 -13.03 -3.41 -18.99
N ARG A 95 -11.97 -4.23 -19.03
CA ARG A 95 -11.98 -5.68 -19.24
C ARG A 95 -11.65 -6.48 -17.97
N GLY A 96 -11.53 -5.82 -16.81
CA GLY A 96 -11.13 -6.47 -15.56
C GLY A 96 -9.65 -6.84 -15.47
N LEU A 97 -8.81 -6.38 -16.41
CA LEU A 97 -7.36 -6.65 -16.44
C LEU A 97 -6.58 -5.61 -15.62
N TYR A 98 -6.93 -5.47 -14.34
CA TYR A 98 -6.45 -4.37 -13.50
C TYR A 98 -4.92 -4.36 -13.28
N SER A 99 -4.29 -5.53 -13.26
CA SER A 99 -2.82 -5.68 -13.15
C SER A 99 -2.04 -5.06 -14.30
N ASN A 100 -2.71 -4.77 -15.43
CA ASN A 100 -2.11 -4.21 -16.63
C ASN A 100 -2.58 -2.77 -16.87
N CYS A 101 -3.07 -2.08 -15.84
CA CYS A 101 -3.48 -0.70 -15.96
C CYS A 101 -2.29 0.19 -16.38
N HIS A 102 -2.35 0.75 -17.59
CA HIS A 102 -1.27 1.58 -18.13
C HIS A 102 -1.30 3.04 -17.63
N ASN A 103 -2.37 3.48 -16.96
CA ASN A 103 -2.51 4.87 -16.49
C ASN A 103 -1.81 5.14 -15.15
N VAL A 104 -1.36 4.09 -14.48
CA VAL A 104 -0.82 4.16 -13.11
C VAL A 104 0.67 3.82 -13.04
N ASN A 105 1.26 3.43 -14.17
CA ASN A 105 2.69 3.16 -14.24
C ASN A 105 3.25 3.80 -15.51
N PRO A 106 3.88 4.98 -15.41
CA PRO A 106 4.47 5.64 -16.58
C PRO A 106 5.63 4.84 -17.18
N ASN A 107 6.19 3.89 -16.43
CA ASN A 107 7.25 2.97 -16.89
C ASN A 107 6.70 1.62 -17.37
N ALA A 108 5.39 1.50 -17.63
CA ALA A 108 4.74 0.24 -17.93
C ALA A 108 5.24 -0.36 -19.26
N THR A 109 6.09 -1.39 -19.17
CA THR A 109 6.43 -2.26 -20.30
C THR A 109 5.67 -3.60 -20.25
N ALA A 110 5.31 -4.08 -19.06
CA ALA A 110 4.57 -5.34 -18.87
C ALA A 110 3.64 -5.38 -17.64
N VAL A 111 3.81 -4.50 -16.65
CA VAL A 111 3.09 -4.51 -15.37
C VAL A 111 2.52 -3.12 -15.08
N GLY A 112 1.33 -3.05 -14.48
CA GLY A 112 0.72 -1.84 -13.96
C GLY A 112 1.39 -1.34 -12.68
N GLY A 113 0.62 -0.62 -11.84
CA GLY A 113 1.12 -0.09 -10.57
C GLY A 113 0.99 -1.10 -9.43
N ILE A 114 1.95 -1.11 -8.49
CA ILE A 114 1.90 -1.91 -7.26
C ILE A 114 2.34 -1.04 -6.07
N TYR A 115 1.58 -1.07 -4.97
CA TYR A 115 1.96 -0.35 -3.74
C TYR A 115 3.27 -0.88 -3.14
N GLY A 116 4.13 0.00 -2.65
CA GLY A 116 5.35 -0.37 -1.94
C GLY A 116 6.29 -1.29 -2.71
N TYR A 117 6.26 -1.21 -4.03
CA TYR A 117 7.13 -1.95 -4.94
C TYR A 117 8.06 -1.00 -5.69
N SER A 118 8.97 -1.50 -6.53
CA SER A 118 9.93 -0.64 -7.24
C SER A 118 9.25 0.34 -8.23
N PRO A 119 9.90 1.45 -8.61
CA PRO A 119 9.39 2.42 -9.59
C PRO A 119 9.17 1.85 -11.00
N THR A 120 9.72 0.67 -11.29
CA THR A 120 9.31 -0.12 -12.47
C THR A 120 7.83 -0.52 -12.45
N CYS A 121 7.19 -0.43 -11.28
CA CYS A 121 5.78 -0.71 -11.02
C CYS A 121 5.03 0.54 -10.48
N GLY A 122 5.36 1.72 -10.98
CA GLY A 122 4.67 2.98 -10.66
C GLY A 122 5.25 3.76 -9.48
N GLY A 123 6.00 3.12 -8.57
CA GLY A 123 6.76 3.82 -7.52
C GLY A 123 5.91 4.34 -6.36
N TYR A 124 4.74 3.74 -6.14
CA TYR A 124 3.87 4.07 -5.01
C TYR A 124 4.47 3.62 -3.68
N ASP A 125 4.33 4.45 -2.64
CA ASP A 125 4.66 4.04 -1.28
C ASP A 125 3.70 2.94 -0.78
N GLY A 126 4.21 2.02 0.04
CA GLY A 126 3.49 0.86 0.55
C GLY A 126 2.82 1.04 1.92
N GLY A 127 2.03 0.04 2.29
CA GLY A 127 1.22 0.00 3.50
C GLY A 127 1.88 -0.63 4.73
N GLN A 128 3.16 -1.00 4.72
CA GLN A 128 3.90 -1.34 5.96
C GLN A 128 4.30 -0.06 6.71
N ALA A 129 3.29 0.76 7.02
CA ALA A 129 3.35 2.06 7.67
C ALA A 129 2.08 2.24 8.53
N GLU A 130 1.99 3.35 9.27
CA GLU A 130 0.76 3.68 10.02
C GLU A 130 -0.33 4.31 9.14
N PHE A 131 0.08 4.98 8.07
CA PHE A 131 -0.78 5.56 7.05
C PHE A 131 -0.25 5.21 5.65
N GLY A 132 -1.16 4.94 4.73
CA GLY A 132 -0.85 4.72 3.32
C GLY A 132 -1.76 5.55 2.42
N SER A 133 -1.21 6.08 1.32
CA SER A 133 -2.01 6.73 0.27
C SER A 133 -2.48 5.69 -0.75
N LYS A 134 -3.71 5.84 -1.24
CA LYS A 134 -4.22 5.06 -2.35
C LYS A 134 -5.07 5.92 -3.26
N ARG A 135 -5.17 5.54 -4.54
CA ARG A 135 -6.23 6.03 -5.42
C ARG A 135 -7.52 5.35 -4.99
N ALA A 136 -8.51 6.09 -4.49
CA ALA A 136 -9.61 5.52 -3.74
C ALA A 136 -10.80 5.08 -4.58
N ASP A 137 -11.20 5.82 -5.61
CA ASP A 137 -12.56 5.64 -6.16
C ASP A 137 -12.79 4.26 -6.82
N VAL A 138 -11.73 3.67 -7.35
CA VAL A 138 -11.78 2.35 -8.01
C VAL A 138 -11.05 1.27 -7.23
N ASN A 139 -10.24 1.63 -6.24
CA ASN A 139 -9.17 0.77 -5.72
C ASN A 139 -9.38 0.38 -4.26
N HIS A 140 -10.61 -0.01 -3.92
CA HIS A 140 -10.97 -0.49 -2.59
C HIS A 140 -11.96 -1.64 -2.68
N GLN A 141 -11.84 -2.54 -1.72
CA GLN A 141 -12.93 -3.42 -1.35
C GLN A 141 -13.39 -3.04 0.05
N ARG A 142 -14.67 -2.69 0.19
CA ARG A 142 -15.30 -2.55 1.51
C ARG A 142 -15.21 -3.92 2.17
N ILE A 143 -14.64 -3.97 3.37
CA ILE A 143 -14.60 -5.21 4.14
C ILE A 143 -15.88 -5.25 4.95
N ASP A 144 -16.74 -6.24 4.69
CA ASP A 144 -17.86 -6.54 5.57
C ASP A 144 -17.31 -6.88 6.97
N PRO A 145 -17.86 -6.29 8.06
CA PRO A 145 -17.45 -6.59 9.43
C PRO A 145 -17.29 -8.10 9.76
N ILE A 146 -18.04 -8.98 9.08
CA ILE A 146 -18.04 -10.43 9.30
C ILE A 146 -16.75 -11.11 8.81
N LEU A 147 -16.07 -10.57 7.79
CA LEU A 147 -14.89 -11.21 7.19
C LEU A 147 -13.59 -11.00 7.99
N VAL A 148 -13.58 -10.06 8.95
CA VAL A 148 -12.40 -9.74 9.77
C VAL A 148 -12.08 -10.83 10.82
N GLY A 149 -13.01 -11.74 11.09
CA GLY A 149 -12.82 -12.88 12.00
C GLY A 149 -12.50 -14.21 11.32
N GLY A 150 -12.43 -14.25 9.98
CA GLY A 150 -12.25 -15.47 9.22
C GLY A 150 -10.80 -15.98 9.22
N PRO A 151 -10.56 -17.30 9.33
CA PRO A 151 -9.21 -17.89 9.40
C PRO A 151 -8.31 -17.57 8.18
N TRP A 152 -8.88 -17.14 7.05
CA TRP A 152 -8.15 -16.84 5.81
C TRP A 152 -7.45 -15.47 5.81
N VAL A 153 -7.94 -14.48 6.57
CA VAL A 153 -7.29 -13.16 6.67
C VAL A 153 -6.19 -13.19 7.75
N MET A 154 -6.39 -13.95 8.83
CA MET A 154 -5.50 -13.93 9.99
C MET A 154 -4.17 -14.71 9.82
N ALA A 155 -4.06 -15.56 8.80
CA ALA A 155 -2.87 -16.41 8.61
C ALA A 155 -1.61 -15.65 8.19
N GLY A 156 -1.71 -14.42 7.64
CA GLY A 156 -0.57 -13.64 7.13
C GLY A 156 -0.31 -12.28 7.81
N LEU A 157 -1.14 -11.86 8.76
CA LEU A 157 -1.23 -10.46 9.18
C LEU A 157 -0.57 -10.19 10.53
N ARG A 158 0.73 -9.85 10.53
CA ARG A 158 1.49 -9.43 11.73
C ARG A 158 2.47 -8.24 11.54
N ALA A 159 2.34 -7.40 10.52
CA ALA A 159 3.34 -6.33 10.28
C ALA A 159 3.13 -5.04 11.09
N VAL A 160 1.89 -4.55 11.29
CA VAL A 160 1.67 -3.24 11.96
C VAL A 160 2.06 -3.26 13.44
N ALA A 161 1.82 -4.38 14.12
CA ALA A 161 2.31 -4.56 15.49
C ALA A 161 3.85 -4.47 15.56
N ALA A 162 4.55 -5.01 14.56
CA ALA A 162 6.00 -4.91 14.47
C ALA A 162 6.46 -3.48 14.17
N VAL A 163 5.79 -2.74 13.28
CA VAL A 163 6.08 -1.31 13.01
C VAL A 163 5.93 -0.48 14.28
N ARG A 164 4.82 -0.64 15.02
CA ARG A 164 4.59 0.08 16.29
C ARG A 164 5.58 -0.29 17.38
N ALA A 165 5.90 -1.59 17.51
CA ALA A 165 6.88 -2.06 18.49
C ALA A 165 8.29 -1.54 18.18
N LEU A 166 8.67 -1.48 16.90
CA LEU A 166 9.96 -0.95 16.45
C LEU A 166 10.02 0.58 16.61
N ALA A 167 8.95 1.31 16.31
CA ALA A 167 8.87 2.76 16.53
C ALA A 167 9.05 3.12 18.02
N ARG A 168 8.35 2.40 18.93
CA ARG A 168 8.53 2.57 20.38
C ARG A 168 9.97 2.32 20.83
N ARG A 169 10.61 1.28 20.32
CA ARG A 169 12.03 0.99 20.61
C ARG A 169 13.00 2.02 20.04
N ALA A 170 12.64 2.70 18.95
CA ALA A 170 13.43 3.79 18.38
C ALA A 170 13.31 5.07 19.23
N SER A 171 12.11 5.41 19.71
CA SER A 171 11.89 6.56 20.59
C SER A 171 12.50 6.41 21.99
N GLU A 172 12.67 5.17 22.47
CA GLU A 172 13.34 4.88 23.76
C GLU A 172 14.88 4.98 23.70
N ARG A 173 15.47 5.16 22.52
CA ARG A 173 16.93 5.22 22.30
C ARG A 173 17.44 6.63 21.95
N THR A 174 16.58 7.63 22.02
CA THR A 174 16.88 9.07 21.86
C THR A 174 16.64 9.79 23.17
#